data_AF-A0A395UHJ3-F1
#
_entry.id   AF-A0A395UHJ3-F1
#
_cell.length_a   1.000
_cell.length_b   1.000
_cell.length_c   1.000
_cell.angle_alpha   90.00
_cell.angle_beta   90.00
_cell.angle_gamma   90.00
#
_symmetry.space_group_name_H-M   'P 1'
#
loop_
_entity.id
_entity.type
_entity.pdbx_description
1 polymer ?
#
loop_
_entity_poly.entity_id
_entity_poly.type
_entity_poly.pdbx_seq_one_letter_code
_entity_poly.pdbx_strand_id
1 'polypeptide(L)'
;MNSEIILEINGYKCNLLKYKYCFSRNIDREGRPVTGVLGGNIYIEMESNGSNCILDMMLVDTDRQRPAFFSHVEHFPVWGKILHSIDDMMFRELAFDEAYLYYHEESMSAEGNAPMITRFLISPTRLDINRTIRLDRRMDTTDGFWWEEYKEDEFVKTVRICDNTPLIIDAFWIDKSGNKCREFPIGQSVKLHIQLAEFTAGDYLKFDFKDEAGEGVHHASVSGTVDKDGFVIIENFELKKK
;
A
#
# COMPACT_ATOMS: atom_id res chain seq x y z
N MET A 1 -12.93 29.18 14.78
CA MET A 1 -11.83 28.32 14.36
C MET A 1 -12.45 27.01 13.94
N ASN A 2 -12.66 26.85 12.64
CA ASN A 2 -13.20 25.63 12.06
C ASN A 2 -12.04 24.65 11.88
N SER A 3 -12.13 23.47 12.49
CA SER A 3 -11.08 22.45 12.45
C SER A 3 -11.63 21.24 11.72
N GLU A 4 -10.94 20.81 10.66
CA GLU A 4 -11.34 19.64 9.87
C GLU A 4 -10.17 18.65 9.83
N ILE A 5 -10.48 17.37 10.02
CA ILE A 5 -9.50 16.29 9.97
C ILE A 5 -10.03 15.23 9.01
N ILE A 6 -9.29 14.95 7.96
CA ILE A 6 -9.67 13.98 6.93
C ILE A 6 -8.61 12.89 6.84
N LEU A 7 -9.05 11.63 6.87
CA LEU A 7 -8.26 10.47 6.51
C LEU A 7 -8.58 10.05 5.08
N GLU A 8 -7.53 9.74 4.32
CA GLU A 8 -7.60 9.01 3.05
C GLU A 8 -6.72 7.77 3.17
N ILE A 9 -7.29 6.58 3.06
CA ILE A 9 -6.61 5.28 3.24
C ILE A 9 -7.07 4.30 2.16
N ASN A 10 -6.16 3.81 1.33
CA ASN A 10 -6.47 2.91 0.20
C ASN A 10 -7.69 3.38 -0.66
N GLY A 11 -7.82 4.68 -0.87
CA GLY A 11 -8.93 5.30 -1.61
C GLY A 11 -10.23 5.50 -0.81
N TYR A 12 -10.35 4.96 0.40
CA TYR A 12 -11.42 5.30 1.33
C TYR A 12 -11.14 6.65 1.99
N LYS A 13 -12.16 7.53 2.04
CA LYS A 13 -12.04 8.88 2.61
C LYS A 13 -13.08 9.08 3.70
N CYS A 14 -12.66 9.53 4.88
CA CYS A 14 -13.56 9.83 6.00
C CYS A 14 -13.10 11.02 6.85
N ASN A 15 -14.07 11.63 7.56
CA ASN A 15 -13.80 12.65 8.55
C ASN A 15 -13.45 11.99 9.89
N LEU A 16 -12.42 12.53 10.55
CA LEU A 16 -11.99 12.08 11.86
C LEU A 16 -12.46 13.05 12.94
N LEU A 17 -12.82 12.50 14.09
CA LEU A 17 -13.01 13.27 15.32
C LEU A 17 -11.66 13.57 15.97
N LYS A 18 -10.73 12.62 15.89
CA LYS A 18 -9.44 12.71 16.57
C LYS A 18 -8.41 11.78 15.93
N TYR A 19 -7.16 12.23 15.94
CA TYR A 19 -6.01 11.37 15.74
C TYR A 19 -4.95 11.64 16.80
N LYS A 20 -4.08 10.66 17.04
CA LYS A 20 -2.93 10.77 17.93
C LYS A 20 -1.82 9.89 17.42
N TYR A 21 -0.60 10.41 17.37
CA TYR A 21 0.62 9.61 17.22
C TYR A 21 1.60 10.02 18.30
N CYS A 22 2.49 9.10 18.68
CA CYS A 22 3.44 9.32 19.78
C CYS A 22 4.75 8.62 19.48
N PHE A 23 5.85 9.30 19.81
CA PHE A 23 7.19 8.74 19.79
C PHE A 23 7.81 8.84 21.18
N SER A 24 8.61 7.85 21.55
CA SER A 24 9.30 7.83 22.85
C SER A 24 10.71 7.26 22.72
N ARG A 25 11.54 7.48 23.74
CA ARG A 25 12.83 6.79 23.93
C ARG A 25 12.91 6.35 25.38
N ASN A 26 13.48 5.17 25.61
CA ASN A 26 13.79 4.77 26.98
C ASN A 26 14.98 5.60 27.48
N ILE A 27 14.95 5.92 28.76
CA ILE A 27 15.99 6.70 29.43
C ILE A 27 16.69 5.86 30.49
N ASP A 28 17.98 6.12 30.72
CA ASP A 28 18.69 5.57 31.87
C ASP A 28 18.32 6.27 33.18
N ARG A 29 18.97 5.87 34.28
CA ARG A 29 18.78 6.47 35.61
C ARG A 29 19.20 7.94 35.70
N GLU A 30 19.98 8.41 34.74
CA GLU A 30 20.44 9.80 34.64
C GLU A 30 19.57 10.64 33.68
N GLY A 31 18.54 10.03 33.07
CA GLY A 31 17.64 10.68 32.13
C GLY A 31 18.15 10.76 30.69
N ARG A 32 19.24 10.06 30.35
CA ARG A 32 19.80 10.05 28.99
C ARG A 32 19.08 9.02 28.13
N PRO A 33 18.70 9.35 26.87
CA PRO A 33 18.12 8.37 25.96
C PRO A 33 19.10 7.22 25.67
N VAL A 34 18.66 5.98 25.84
CA VAL A 34 19.49 4.77 25.62
C VAL A 34 18.98 3.87 24.50
N THR A 35 17.81 4.18 23.93
CA THR A 35 17.27 3.46 22.78
C THR A 35 17.09 4.38 21.58
N GLY A 36 16.87 3.77 20.42
CA GLY A 36 16.27 4.43 19.26
C GLY A 36 14.85 4.93 19.57
N VAL A 37 14.24 5.60 18.58
CA VAL A 37 12.89 6.15 18.70
C VAL A 37 11.86 5.03 18.58
N LEU A 38 11.01 4.88 19.60
CA LEU A 38 9.90 3.94 19.68
C LEU A 38 8.58 4.58 19.25
N GLY A 39 7.58 3.74 18.96
CA GLY A 39 6.19 4.15 18.77
C GLY A 39 5.84 4.38 17.31
N GLY A 40 5.24 5.53 17.01
CA GLY A 40 4.82 5.91 15.66
C GLY A 40 3.51 5.27 15.20
N ASN A 41 2.83 4.50 16.06
CA ASN A 41 1.47 4.05 15.77
C ASN A 41 0.51 5.24 15.80
N ILE A 42 -0.41 5.26 14.84
CA ILE A 42 -1.40 6.31 14.69
C ILE A 42 -2.74 5.79 15.20
N TYR A 43 -3.24 6.41 16.25
CA TYR A 43 -4.60 6.22 16.76
C TYR A 43 -5.57 7.11 16.01
N ILE A 44 -6.70 6.52 15.62
CA ILE A 44 -7.79 7.17 14.90
C ILE A 44 -9.10 6.98 15.66
N GLU A 45 -9.92 8.03 15.65
CA GLU A 45 -11.30 8.00 16.13
C GLU A 45 -12.20 8.74 15.14
N MET A 46 -13.29 8.11 14.72
CA MET A 46 -14.29 8.65 13.81
C MET A 46 -15.70 8.25 14.26
N GLU A 47 -16.70 9.02 13.83
CA GLU A 47 -18.09 8.55 13.90
C GLU A 47 -18.26 7.37 12.94
N SER A 48 -18.83 6.28 13.45
CA SER A 48 -19.12 5.11 12.64
C SER A 48 -20.16 5.45 11.59
N ASN A 49 -20.03 4.81 10.43
CA ASN A 49 -21.03 4.85 9.38
C ASN A 49 -21.46 3.42 9.04
N GLY A 50 -22.36 3.25 8.08
CA GLY A 50 -22.82 1.90 7.70
C GLY A 50 -21.78 1.04 6.96
N SER A 51 -20.54 1.52 6.77
CA SER A 51 -19.48 0.79 6.08
C SER A 51 -18.52 0.11 7.04
N ASN A 52 -18.20 -1.15 6.77
CA ASN A 52 -17.18 -1.92 7.49
C ASN A 52 -15.80 -1.89 6.81
N CYS A 53 -15.58 -0.98 5.86
CA CYS A 53 -14.38 -0.98 5.00
C CYS A 53 -13.06 -1.04 5.77
N ILE A 54 -12.93 -0.36 6.91
CA ILE A 54 -11.70 -0.38 7.72
C ILE A 54 -11.47 -1.77 8.34
N LEU A 55 -12.54 -2.40 8.85
CA LEU A 55 -12.47 -3.76 9.36
C LEU A 55 -12.17 -4.75 8.23
N ASP A 56 -12.80 -4.58 7.06
CA ASP A 56 -12.54 -5.41 5.89
C ASP A 56 -11.06 -5.30 5.47
N MET A 57 -10.50 -4.08 5.39
CA MET A 57 -9.07 -3.86 5.11
C MET A 57 -8.15 -4.57 6.11
N MET A 58 -8.54 -4.64 7.39
CA MET A 58 -7.80 -5.38 8.42
C MET A 58 -7.89 -6.91 8.23
N LEU A 59 -8.99 -7.42 7.67
CA LEU A 59 -9.29 -8.85 7.57
C LEU A 59 -8.89 -9.50 6.22
N VAL A 60 -8.57 -8.71 5.18
CA VAL A 60 -8.35 -9.17 3.79
C VAL A 60 -7.33 -10.32 3.62
N ASP A 61 -6.47 -10.61 4.60
CA ASP A 61 -5.55 -11.76 4.59
C ASP A 61 -5.95 -12.99 5.39
N THR A 62 -7.09 -12.98 6.09
CA THR A 62 -7.47 -14.13 6.92
C THR A 62 -7.94 -15.34 6.10
N ASP A 63 -8.53 -15.10 4.91
CA ASP A 63 -9.24 -16.13 4.12
C ASP A 63 -8.44 -16.70 2.93
N ARG A 64 -7.30 -16.10 2.56
CA ARG A 64 -6.45 -16.58 1.45
C ARG A 64 -5.26 -17.40 1.95
N GLN A 65 -5.54 -18.43 2.74
CA GLN A 65 -4.52 -19.41 3.11
C GLN A 65 -4.02 -20.16 1.88
N ARG A 66 -2.80 -19.85 1.41
CA ARG A 66 -2.01 -20.85 0.69
C ARG A 66 -1.49 -21.85 1.73
N PRO A 67 -1.68 -23.17 1.56
CA PRO A 67 -1.11 -24.14 2.48
C PRO A 67 0.41 -24.17 2.26
N ALA A 68 1.15 -23.41 3.06
CA ALA A 68 2.60 -23.53 3.14
C ALA A 68 2.98 -23.74 4.60
N PHE A 69 3.69 -24.83 4.86
CA PHE A 69 4.04 -25.38 6.17
C PHE A 69 4.95 -24.45 7.03
N PHE A 70 5.22 -23.22 6.57
CA PHE A 70 6.00 -22.16 7.23
C PHE A 70 5.55 -20.73 6.83
N SER A 71 4.34 -20.51 6.29
CA SER A 71 3.94 -19.14 5.88
C SER A 71 3.62 -18.28 7.09
N HIS A 72 4.45 -17.27 7.34
CA HIS A 72 4.02 -16.10 8.10
C HIS A 72 2.86 -15.48 7.31
N VAL A 73 1.76 -15.15 7.98
CA VAL A 73 0.64 -14.44 7.35
C VAL A 73 1.16 -13.05 7.01
N GLU A 74 1.48 -12.80 5.74
CA GLU A 74 1.77 -11.44 5.29
C GLU A 74 0.43 -10.71 5.18
N HIS A 75 0.25 -9.69 6.02
CA HIS A 75 -0.92 -8.81 5.98
C HIS A 75 -0.77 -7.83 4.81
N PHE A 76 -1.88 -7.44 4.19
CA PHE A 76 -1.88 -6.55 3.04
C PHE A 76 -1.66 -5.13 3.57
N PRO A 77 -0.59 -4.44 3.14
CA PRO A 77 -0.30 -3.11 3.63
C PRO A 77 -1.35 -2.10 3.16
N VAL A 78 -1.51 -1.04 3.96
CA VAL A 78 -2.31 0.13 3.63
C VAL A 78 -1.43 1.36 3.52
N TRP A 79 -1.81 2.26 2.63
CA TRP A 79 -1.18 3.56 2.44
C TRP A 79 -2.22 4.67 2.53
N GLY A 80 -1.78 5.85 2.91
CA GLY A 80 -2.73 6.94 3.10
C GLY A 80 -2.14 8.20 3.70
N LYS A 81 -3.04 9.13 4.01
CA LYS A 81 -2.70 10.39 4.64
C LYS A 81 -3.81 10.92 5.54
N ILE A 82 -3.42 11.67 6.55
CA ILE A 82 -4.29 12.45 7.42
C ILE A 82 -4.00 13.92 7.17
N LEU A 83 -5.03 14.67 6.80
CA LEU A 83 -4.97 16.12 6.61
C LEU A 83 -5.78 16.80 7.71
N HIS A 84 -5.10 17.57 8.56
CA HIS A 84 -5.71 18.42 9.57
C HIS A 84 -5.59 19.87 9.12
N SER A 85 -6.73 20.50 8.87
CA SER A 85 -6.85 21.89 8.45
C SER A 85 -7.54 22.73 9.53
N ILE A 86 -7.12 23.98 9.67
CA ILE A 86 -7.77 24.96 10.53
C ILE A 86 -8.05 26.22 9.73
N ASP A 87 -9.32 26.64 9.69
CA ASP A 87 -9.80 27.77 8.88
C ASP A 87 -9.31 27.67 7.41
N ASP A 88 -9.48 26.46 6.82
CA ASP A 88 -9.06 26.06 5.46
C ASP A 88 -7.55 26.09 5.18
N MET A 89 -6.73 26.40 6.19
CA MET A 89 -5.27 26.33 6.09
C MET A 89 -4.77 25.00 6.64
N MET A 90 -3.88 24.34 5.91
CA MET A 90 -3.24 23.12 6.36
C MET A 90 -2.44 23.37 7.65
N PHE A 91 -2.78 22.63 8.71
CA PHE A 91 -2.10 22.68 10.00
C PHE A 91 -1.16 21.47 10.21
N ARG A 92 -1.60 20.27 9.81
CA ARG A 92 -0.79 19.04 9.90
C ARG A 92 -1.15 18.03 8.81
N GLU A 93 -0.14 17.38 8.24
CA GLU A 93 -0.23 16.30 7.26
C GLU A 93 0.60 15.14 7.80
N LEU A 94 -0.02 13.98 7.93
CA LEU A 94 0.68 12.73 8.18
C LEU A 94 0.48 11.88 6.94
N ALA A 95 1.54 11.54 6.21
CA ALA A 95 1.47 10.57 5.12
C ALA A 95 2.15 9.29 5.59
N PHE A 96 1.52 8.15 5.36
CA PHE A 96 2.01 6.85 5.78
C PHE A 96 1.96 5.85 4.63
N ASP A 97 2.94 4.97 4.62
CA ASP A 97 3.08 3.92 3.61
C ASP A 97 3.45 2.59 4.29
N GLU A 98 3.19 1.49 3.57
CA GLU A 98 3.45 0.12 4.03
C GLU A 98 2.94 -0.10 5.47
N ALA A 99 1.73 0.39 5.78
CA ALA A 99 1.18 0.40 7.13
C ALA A 99 0.25 -0.79 7.38
N TYR A 100 0.03 -1.12 8.65
CA TYR A 100 -0.82 -2.24 9.03
C TYR A 100 -1.91 -1.82 10.03
N LEU A 101 -3.14 -2.23 9.76
CA LEU A 101 -4.25 -2.15 10.72
C LEU A 101 -4.15 -3.33 11.68
N TYR A 102 -3.92 -3.06 12.97
CA TYR A 102 -3.73 -4.13 13.97
C TYR A 102 -4.71 -4.07 15.14
N TYR A 103 -5.54 -3.03 15.18
CA TYR A 103 -6.59 -2.85 16.17
C TYR A 103 -7.78 -2.19 15.53
N HIS A 104 -8.97 -2.73 15.81
CA HIS A 104 -10.25 -2.15 15.41
C HIS A 104 -11.25 -2.36 16.55
N GLU A 105 -11.99 -1.32 16.88
CA GLU A 105 -13.01 -1.30 17.92
C GLU A 105 -14.16 -0.42 17.45
N GLU A 106 -15.39 -0.90 17.63
CA GLU A 106 -16.58 -0.07 17.52
C GLU A 106 -17.34 -0.09 18.84
N SER A 107 -17.80 1.07 19.27
CA SER A 107 -18.49 1.24 20.54
C SER A 107 -19.73 2.11 20.35
N MET A 108 -20.87 1.62 20.84
CA MET A 108 -22.13 2.35 20.90
C MET A 108 -22.78 2.18 22.26
N SER A 109 -23.33 3.25 22.80
CA SER A 109 -24.21 3.22 23.98
C SER A 109 -25.60 3.67 23.56
N ALA A 110 -26.61 2.81 23.77
CA ALA A 110 -28.01 3.19 23.57
C ALA A 110 -28.47 4.27 24.57
N GLU A 111 -27.72 4.46 25.66
CA GLU A 111 -27.96 5.52 26.63
C GLU A 111 -27.24 6.80 26.21
N GLY A 112 -28.02 7.88 26.04
CA GLY A 112 -27.54 9.20 25.61
C GLY A 112 -27.71 9.47 24.11
N ASN A 113 -27.18 10.60 23.65
CA ASN A 113 -27.19 11.02 22.24
C ASN A 113 -25.80 10.88 21.58
N ALA A 114 -24.92 10.05 22.16
CA ALA A 114 -23.59 9.83 21.59
C ALA A 114 -23.71 8.99 20.31
N PRO A 115 -23.04 9.38 19.20
CA PRO A 115 -22.98 8.53 18.03
C PRO A 115 -22.16 7.27 18.32
N MET A 116 -22.33 6.26 17.48
CA MET A 116 -21.43 5.11 17.45
C MET A 116 -20.03 5.58 17.01
N ILE A 117 -18.99 5.10 17.69
CA ILE A 117 -17.61 5.52 17.48
C ILE A 117 -16.78 4.32 17.02
N THR A 118 -16.03 4.50 15.93
CA THR A 118 -15.03 3.55 15.45
C THR A 118 -13.63 4.06 15.83
N ARG A 119 -12.83 3.18 16.42
CA ARG A 119 -11.43 3.40 16.77
C ARG A 119 -10.56 2.35 16.13
N PHE A 120 -9.43 2.76 15.58
CA PHE A 120 -8.46 1.83 15.03
C PHE A 120 -7.04 2.36 15.14
N LEU A 121 -6.08 1.45 15.03
CA LEU A 121 -4.65 1.77 15.09
C LEU A 121 -3.97 1.37 13.79
N ILE A 122 -3.22 2.31 13.23
CA ILE A 122 -2.36 2.13 12.05
C ILE A 122 -0.91 2.03 12.55
N SER A 123 -0.19 0.99 12.13
CA SER A 123 1.26 0.83 12.37
C SER A 123 2.02 1.01 11.06
N PRO A 124 2.52 2.22 10.75
CA PRO A 124 3.30 2.47 9.54
C PRO A 124 4.74 1.96 9.63
N THR A 125 5.32 1.55 8.50
CA THR A 125 6.78 1.38 8.35
C THR A 125 7.44 2.66 7.84
N ARG A 126 6.74 3.47 7.04
CA ARG A 126 7.15 4.83 6.66
C ARG A 126 6.14 5.88 7.12
N LEU A 127 6.63 6.99 7.66
CA LEU A 127 5.79 8.08 8.17
C LEU A 127 6.42 9.45 7.90
N ASP A 128 5.71 10.24 7.10
CA ASP A 128 6.03 11.61 6.76
C ASP A 128 5.12 12.57 7.55
N ILE A 129 5.74 13.54 8.23
CA ILE A 129 5.04 14.59 8.97
C ILE A 129 5.33 15.92 8.30
N ASN A 130 4.27 16.57 7.79
CA ASN A 130 4.32 17.85 7.08
C ASN A 130 5.35 17.89 5.93
N ARG A 131 5.75 16.73 5.39
CA ARG A 131 6.80 16.57 4.37
C ARG A 131 8.18 17.08 4.81
N THR A 132 8.35 17.44 6.09
CA THR A 132 9.59 17.97 6.64
C THR A 132 10.31 16.96 7.52
N ILE A 133 9.57 16.08 8.17
CA ILE A 133 10.13 14.96 8.94
C ILE A 133 9.70 13.70 8.21
N ARG A 134 10.68 12.95 7.68
CA ARG A 134 10.46 11.67 7.03
C ARG A 134 11.09 10.59 7.88
N LEU A 135 10.34 9.56 8.23
CA LEU A 135 10.80 8.51 9.13
C LEU A 135 10.56 7.14 8.52
N ASP A 136 11.56 6.27 8.59
CA ASP A 136 11.46 4.86 8.21
C ASP A 136 11.77 3.98 9.43
N ARG A 137 11.06 2.85 9.55
CA ARG A 137 11.40 1.80 10.51
C ARG A 137 12.57 0.98 9.96
N ARG A 138 13.60 0.77 10.78
CA ARG A 138 14.70 -0.15 10.48
C ARG A 138 14.19 -1.59 10.41
N MET A 139 14.07 -2.18 9.22
CA MET A 139 13.61 -3.57 9.05
C MET A 139 14.77 -4.58 8.99
N ASP A 140 16.00 -4.12 8.74
CA ASP A 140 17.15 -4.94 8.31
C ASP A 140 18.21 -5.21 9.41
N THR A 141 17.97 -4.75 10.64
CA THR A 141 18.90 -4.97 11.76
C THR A 141 18.27 -5.79 12.88
N THR A 142 19.10 -6.47 13.65
CA THR A 142 18.70 -7.38 14.76
C THR A 142 17.84 -6.69 15.83
N ASP A 143 17.86 -5.35 15.87
CA ASP A 143 17.06 -4.48 16.75
C ASP A 143 15.99 -3.69 15.95
N GLY A 144 15.37 -4.30 14.93
CA GLY A 144 14.53 -3.68 13.89
C GLY A 144 13.18 -3.08 14.31
N PHE A 145 13.14 -2.31 15.38
CA PHE A 145 11.90 -1.71 15.92
C PHE A 145 11.95 -0.20 16.11
N TRP A 146 13.03 0.46 15.70
CA TRP A 146 13.23 1.90 15.90
C TRP A 146 12.98 2.71 14.64
N TRP A 147 12.52 3.95 14.81
CA TRP A 147 12.46 4.95 13.75
C TRP A 147 13.81 5.63 13.55
N GLU A 148 14.17 5.81 12.28
CA GLU A 148 15.28 6.64 11.83
C GLU A 148 14.77 7.74 10.90
N GLU A 149 15.46 8.89 10.89
CA GLU A 149 15.19 9.91 9.89
C GLU A 149 15.56 9.34 8.51
N TYR A 150 14.60 9.34 7.60
CA TYR A 150 14.82 8.95 6.23
C TYR A 150 15.86 9.90 5.62
N LYS A 151 17.00 9.33 5.25
CA LYS A 151 18.01 10.01 4.46
C LYS A 151 17.77 9.58 3.03
N GLU A 152 17.55 10.54 2.14
CA GLU A 152 17.72 10.26 0.71
C GLU A 152 19.13 9.71 0.55
N ASP A 153 19.26 8.46 0.11
CA ASP A 153 20.55 7.87 -0.16
C ASP A 153 21.28 8.80 -1.14
N GLU A 154 22.40 9.39 -0.70
CA GLU A 154 23.37 9.94 -1.64
C GLU A 154 23.82 8.73 -2.48
N PHE A 155 23.24 8.60 -3.67
CA PHE A 155 23.54 7.53 -4.61
C PHE A 155 25.06 7.50 -4.92
N VAL A 156 25.83 6.79 -4.10
CA VAL A 156 27.02 6.11 -4.59
C VAL A 156 26.47 5.02 -5.48
N LYS A 157 26.47 5.27 -6.80
CA LYS A 157 26.14 4.31 -7.85
C LYS A 157 26.89 2.99 -7.62
N THR A 158 26.30 2.13 -6.83
CA THR A 158 26.70 0.74 -6.67
C THR A 158 25.42 -0.02 -6.89
N VAL A 159 25.20 -0.39 -8.15
CA VAL A 159 24.12 -1.26 -8.59
C VAL A 159 24.17 -2.53 -7.72
N ARG A 160 23.19 -2.65 -6.83
CA ARG A 160 22.73 -3.93 -6.28
C ARG A 160 21.21 -3.97 -6.47
N ILE A 161 20.79 -5.10 -7.02
CA ILE A 161 19.47 -5.43 -7.57
C ILE A 161 18.63 -6.10 -6.46
N CYS A 162 17.29 -5.92 -6.53
CA CYS A 162 16.16 -6.52 -5.75
C CYS A 162 15.68 -5.69 -4.54
N ASP A 163 14.43 -5.25 -4.36
CA ASP A 163 13.12 -5.66 -4.94
C ASP A 163 12.08 -4.50 -4.99
N ASN A 164 12.04 -3.71 -6.08
CA ASN A 164 10.81 -2.99 -6.47
C ASN A 164 10.17 -3.81 -7.58
N THR A 165 9.26 -4.72 -7.24
CA THR A 165 8.54 -5.49 -8.26
C THR A 165 7.39 -4.64 -8.76
N PRO A 166 7.39 -4.15 -10.01
CA PRO A 166 6.33 -3.29 -10.50
C PRO A 166 4.98 -4.01 -10.48
N LEU A 167 3.95 -3.33 -10.00
CA LEU A 167 2.60 -3.87 -9.87
C LEU A 167 1.89 -3.79 -11.22
N ILE A 168 1.30 -4.90 -11.68
CA ILE A 168 0.48 -4.90 -12.91
C ILE A 168 -0.89 -4.31 -12.58
N ILE A 169 -1.24 -3.19 -13.22
CA ILE A 169 -2.54 -2.53 -13.11
C ILE A 169 -3.56 -3.16 -14.07
N ASP A 170 -3.15 -3.38 -15.32
CA ASP A 170 -4.02 -3.90 -16.38
C ASP A 170 -3.19 -4.59 -17.46
N ALA A 171 -3.80 -5.57 -18.12
CA ALA A 171 -3.22 -6.24 -19.28
C ALA A 171 -4.32 -6.41 -20.32
N PHE A 172 -4.22 -5.69 -21.43
CA PHE A 172 -5.28 -5.64 -22.44
C PHE A 172 -4.72 -5.53 -23.85
N TRP A 173 -5.54 -5.89 -24.83
CA TRP A 173 -5.32 -5.56 -26.24
C TRP A 173 -6.44 -4.64 -26.72
N ILE A 174 -6.24 -3.95 -27.84
CA ILE A 174 -7.25 -3.05 -28.42
C ILE A 174 -7.87 -3.71 -29.64
N ASP A 175 -9.19 -3.86 -29.63
CA ASP A 175 -9.94 -4.41 -30.76
C ASP A 175 -10.00 -3.45 -31.96
N LYS A 176 -10.55 -3.92 -33.09
CA LYS A 176 -10.72 -3.08 -34.30
C LYS A 176 -11.67 -1.90 -34.08
N SER A 177 -12.49 -1.93 -33.04
CA SER A 177 -13.42 -0.89 -32.64
C SER A 177 -12.81 0.12 -31.67
N GLY A 178 -11.56 -0.09 -31.23
CA GLY A 178 -10.85 0.76 -30.29
C GLY A 178 -11.12 0.45 -28.82
N ASN A 179 -11.82 -0.64 -28.50
CA ASN A 179 -12.13 -1.03 -27.13
C ASN A 179 -10.99 -1.86 -26.52
N LYS A 180 -10.80 -1.72 -25.20
CA LYS A 180 -9.87 -2.56 -24.43
C LYS A 180 -10.50 -3.92 -24.16
N CYS A 181 -9.83 -4.98 -24.61
CA CYS A 181 -10.23 -6.37 -24.42
C CYS A 181 -9.23 -7.10 -23.52
N ARG A 182 -9.74 -7.93 -22.60
CA ARG A 182 -8.95 -8.71 -21.63
C ARG A 182 -9.02 -10.22 -21.86
N GLU A 183 -9.94 -10.64 -22.72
CA GLU A 183 -10.00 -12.00 -23.24
C GLU A 183 -9.10 -12.05 -24.48
N PHE A 184 -8.06 -12.89 -24.42
CA PHE A 184 -7.08 -13.00 -25.48
C PHE A 184 -7.50 -14.09 -26.49
N PRO A 185 -7.56 -13.77 -27.79
CA PRO A 185 -7.95 -14.76 -28.79
C PRO A 185 -6.90 -15.87 -28.88
N ILE A 186 -7.36 -17.13 -28.83
CA ILE A 186 -6.49 -18.31 -28.98
C ILE A 186 -6.13 -18.48 -30.46
N GLY A 187 -4.83 -18.68 -30.76
CA GLY A 187 -4.34 -18.91 -32.13
C GLY A 187 -4.27 -17.65 -33.01
N GLN A 188 -4.41 -16.46 -32.42
CA GLN A 188 -4.21 -15.18 -33.10
C GLN A 188 -3.25 -14.31 -32.29
N SER A 189 -2.28 -13.70 -32.99
CA SER A 189 -1.40 -12.70 -32.37
C SER A 189 -2.09 -11.35 -32.21
N VAL A 190 -2.00 -10.76 -31.03
CA VAL A 190 -2.50 -9.41 -30.72
C VAL A 190 -1.39 -8.53 -30.16
N LYS A 191 -1.62 -7.21 -30.23
CA LYS A 191 -0.79 -6.23 -29.55
C LYS A 191 -1.22 -6.12 -28.09
N LEU A 192 -0.38 -6.64 -27.19
CA LEU A 192 -0.62 -6.60 -25.75
C LEU A 192 -0.04 -5.31 -25.15
N HIS A 193 -0.83 -4.68 -24.31
CA HIS A 193 -0.47 -3.55 -23.48
C HIS A 193 -0.54 -3.97 -22.01
N ILE A 194 0.59 -3.93 -21.32
CA ILE A 194 0.69 -4.18 -19.88
C ILE A 194 0.94 -2.83 -19.22
N GLN A 195 0.04 -2.42 -18.33
CA GLN A 195 0.16 -1.18 -17.58
C GLN A 195 0.67 -1.48 -16.18
N LEU A 196 1.67 -0.72 -15.73
CA LEU A 196 2.34 -0.92 -14.45
C LEU A 196 2.14 0.28 -13.52
N ALA A 197 2.05 0.00 -12.22
CA ALA A 197 2.24 0.93 -11.11
C ALA A 197 3.66 0.73 -10.55
N GLU A 198 4.20 1.77 -9.92
CA GLU A 198 5.47 1.68 -9.19
C GLU A 198 6.63 1.13 -10.06
N PHE A 199 6.71 1.63 -11.30
CA PHE A 199 7.68 1.19 -12.29
C PHE A 199 8.88 2.15 -12.40
N THR A 200 10.02 1.62 -12.82
CA THR A 200 11.13 2.45 -13.32
C THR A 200 11.16 2.36 -14.84
N ALA A 201 11.03 3.52 -15.51
CA ALA A 201 11.12 3.58 -16.96
C ALA A 201 12.50 3.07 -17.42
N GLY A 202 12.51 2.14 -18.38
CA GLY A 202 13.72 1.46 -18.85
C GLY A 202 13.98 0.09 -18.23
N ASP A 203 13.22 -0.32 -17.22
CA ASP A 203 13.32 -1.68 -16.65
C ASP A 203 12.95 -2.75 -17.67
N TYR A 204 13.64 -3.89 -17.64
CA TYR A 204 13.34 -5.04 -18.49
C TYR A 204 12.66 -6.13 -17.67
N LEU A 205 11.40 -6.42 -18.00
CA LEU A 205 10.55 -7.30 -17.22
C LEU A 205 10.13 -8.51 -18.03
N LYS A 206 9.88 -9.62 -17.33
CA LYS A 206 9.35 -10.87 -17.90
C LYS A 206 7.99 -11.17 -17.28
N PHE A 207 7.05 -11.55 -18.13
CA PHE A 207 5.66 -11.83 -17.80
C PHE A 207 5.29 -13.24 -18.27
N ASP A 208 4.59 -13.97 -17.40
CA ASP A 208 4.07 -15.30 -17.69
C ASP A 208 2.54 -15.28 -17.61
N PHE A 209 1.89 -15.62 -18.72
CA PHE A 209 0.43 -15.66 -18.86
C PHE A 209 -0.04 -17.11 -18.93
N LYS A 210 -1.09 -17.43 -18.19
CA LYS A 210 -1.75 -18.73 -18.20
C LYS A 210 -3.26 -18.53 -18.28
N ASP A 211 -3.89 -19.22 -19.22
CA ASP A 211 -5.35 -19.26 -19.36
C ASP A 211 -5.84 -20.71 -19.32
N GLU A 212 -6.88 -20.97 -18.54
CA GLU A 212 -7.53 -22.27 -18.37
C GLU A 212 -8.93 -22.22 -18.98
N ALA A 213 -9.00 -22.24 -20.32
CA ALA A 213 -10.24 -22.36 -21.06
C ALA A 213 -10.63 -23.84 -21.23
N GLY A 214 -11.91 -24.12 -21.49
CA GLY A 214 -12.47 -25.48 -21.55
C GLY A 214 -11.82 -26.46 -22.55
N GLU A 215 -10.92 -26.00 -23.43
CA GLU A 215 -10.17 -26.82 -24.39
C GLU A 215 -8.73 -27.15 -23.96
N GLY A 216 -8.25 -26.68 -22.80
CA GLY A 216 -6.93 -26.98 -22.23
C GLY A 216 -6.23 -25.78 -21.61
N VAL A 217 -4.98 -25.99 -21.14
CA VAL A 217 -4.14 -24.92 -20.58
C VAL A 217 -3.35 -24.24 -21.69
N HIS A 218 -3.52 -22.93 -21.85
CA HIS A 218 -2.75 -22.10 -22.77
C HIS A 218 -1.74 -21.24 -22.00
N HIS A 219 -0.54 -21.07 -22.57
CA HIS A 219 0.58 -20.38 -21.94
C HIS A 219 1.27 -19.42 -22.90
N ALA A 220 1.77 -18.30 -22.37
CA ALA A 220 2.73 -17.43 -23.06
C ALA A 220 3.73 -16.82 -22.08
N SER A 221 5.02 -16.80 -22.45
CA SER A 221 6.06 -16.06 -21.74
C SER A 221 6.57 -14.95 -22.64
N VAL A 222 6.46 -13.71 -22.19
CA VAL A 222 6.90 -12.53 -22.94
C VAL A 222 7.73 -11.61 -22.07
N SER A 223 8.57 -10.80 -22.68
CA SER A 223 9.40 -9.83 -21.97
C SER A 223 9.51 -8.54 -22.76
N GLY A 224 9.69 -7.43 -22.06
CA GLY A 224 9.75 -6.12 -22.66
C GLY A 224 10.27 -5.06 -21.70
N THR A 225 10.59 -3.91 -22.27
CA THR A 225 11.08 -2.75 -21.52
C THR A 225 9.92 -1.84 -21.15
N VAL A 226 9.91 -1.33 -19.91
CA VAL A 226 8.91 -0.35 -19.47
C VAL A 226 9.19 1.01 -20.09
N ASP A 227 8.19 1.63 -20.70
CA ASP A 227 8.29 2.98 -21.23
C ASP A 227 8.14 4.04 -20.12
N LYS A 228 8.14 5.32 -20.53
CA LYS A 228 8.03 6.46 -19.60
C LYS A 228 6.63 6.61 -18.99
N ASP A 229 5.63 6.02 -19.62
CA ASP A 229 4.23 6.11 -19.22
C ASP A 229 3.77 4.87 -18.44
N GLY A 230 4.69 3.93 -18.17
CA GLY A 230 4.44 2.73 -17.37
C GLY A 230 3.88 1.57 -18.17
N PHE A 231 4.03 1.58 -19.48
CA PHE A 231 3.58 0.49 -20.34
C PHE A 231 4.72 -0.42 -20.77
N VAL A 232 4.42 -1.71 -20.84
CA VAL A 232 5.16 -2.69 -21.64
C VAL A 232 4.28 -3.10 -22.80
N ILE A 233 4.78 -2.90 -24.02
CA ILE A 233 4.03 -3.18 -25.26
C ILE A 233 4.66 -4.38 -25.97
N ILE A 234 3.86 -5.41 -26.22
CA ILE A 234 4.27 -6.62 -26.95
C ILE A 234 3.46 -6.69 -28.26
N GLU A 235 4.12 -6.49 -29.40
CA GLU A 235 3.44 -6.37 -30.70
C GLU A 235 2.79 -7.69 -31.17
N ASN A 236 3.40 -8.84 -30.85
CA ASN A 236 2.99 -10.16 -31.33
C ASN A 236 2.75 -11.14 -30.18
N PHE A 237 1.81 -10.82 -29.29
CA PHE A 237 1.44 -11.68 -28.18
C PHE A 237 0.44 -12.75 -28.64
N GLU A 238 0.73 -14.03 -28.35
CA GLU A 238 -0.14 -15.17 -28.69
C GLU A 238 -0.10 -16.22 -27.58
N LEU A 239 -1.26 -16.64 -27.10
CA LEU A 239 -1.40 -17.77 -26.17
C LEU A 239 -1.34 -19.10 -26.92
N LYS A 240 -0.35 -19.93 -26.59
CA LYS A 240 -0.15 -21.24 -27.24
C LYS A 240 -0.62 -22.36 -26.33
N LYS A 241 -1.24 -23.38 -26.92
CA LYS A 241 -1.63 -24.59 -26.19
C LYS A 241 -0.36 -25.30 -25.69
N LYS A 242 -0.36 -25.69 -24.42
CA LYS A 242 0.73 -26.48 -23.83
C LYS A 242 0.73 -27.92 -24.33
#